data_AF-X5Z3G5-F1
#
_entry.id   AF-X5Z3G5-F1
#
_cell.length_a   1.000
_cell.length_b   1.000
_cell.length_c   1.000
_cell.angle_alpha   90.00
_cell.angle_beta   90.00
_cell.angle_gamma   90.00
#
_symmetry.space_group_name_H-M   'P 1'
#
loop_
_entity.id
_entity.type
_entity.pdbx_description
1 polymer ?
#
loop_
_entity_poly.entity_id
_entity_poly.type
_entity_poly.pdbx_seq_one_letter_code
_entity_poly.pdbx_strand_id
1 'polypeptide(L)'
;MDSNELVTEVPMYQSFNGSAHPLAPKEIAIAAVPEDERVWVPQAEGVWFRPLMLNTMQGQWCNLLRVRRAGILSRHLHPAPVHGYVIKGRWHYLEHDWVAETGSYVFEPPGEIHTLTVPSDVPEMITFFNISGCMVYLDKDNKQIGFEDVFTKIDMCRNHYASVGLGDDFVDQFVR
;
A
#
# COMPACT_ATOMS: atom_id res chain seq x y z
N MET A 1 48.82 -20.24 37.19
CA MET A 1 47.37 -20.06 37.03
C MET A 1 47.20 -19.42 35.66
N ASP A 2 47.03 -20.24 34.62
CA ASP A 2 46.64 -19.74 33.30
C ASP A 2 45.24 -20.28 33.05
N SER A 3 44.25 -19.48 33.42
CA SER A 3 42.86 -19.69 33.03
C SER A 3 42.71 -19.24 31.59
N ASN A 4 43.05 -20.13 30.66
CA ASN A 4 42.77 -19.95 29.24
C ASN A 4 41.27 -20.22 29.04
N GLU A 5 40.42 -19.23 29.35
CA GLU A 5 39.00 -19.27 29.01
C GLU A 5 38.89 -19.23 27.48
N LEU A 6 38.62 -20.39 26.89
CA LEU A 6 38.16 -20.49 25.51
C LEU A 6 36.81 -19.78 25.41
N VAL A 7 36.83 -18.50 25.04
CA VAL A 7 35.64 -17.78 24.62
C VAL A 7 35.17 -18.43 23.33
N THR A 8 34.22 -19.37 23.44
CA THR A 8 33.52 -19.89 22.26
C THR A 8 32.71 -18.75 21.67
N GLU A 9 33.11 -18.24 20.51
CA GLU A 9 32.31 -17.27 19.77
C GLU A 9 30.95 -17.91 19.44
N VAL A 10 29.90 -17.41 20.12
CA VAL A 10 28.54 -17.78 19.77
C VAL A 10 28.18 -17.03 18.49
N PRO A 11 27.85 -17.72 17.39
CA PRO A 11 27.48 -17.04 16.16
C PRO A 11 26.23 -16.18 16.39
N MET A 12 26.23 -14.97 15.83
CA MET A 12 25.14 -13.98 16.00
C MET A 12 23.78 -14.53 15.56
N TYR A 13 23.74 -15.36 14.51
CA TYR A 13 22.55 -16.10 14.09
C TYR A 13 22.87 -17.59 14.02
N GLN A 14 21.94 -18.42 14.51
CA GLN A 14 22.09 -19.87 14.56
C GLN A 14 21.77 -20.56 13.23
N SER A 15 21.09 -19.86 12.33
CA SER A 15 20.71 -20.40 11.02
C SER A 15 20.82 -19.32 9.96
N PHE A 16 21.66 -19.56 8.96
CA PHE A 16 21.75 -18.76 7.75
C PHE A 16 21.25 -19.63 6.60
N ASN A 17 20.03 -19.37 6.14
CA ASN A 17 19.38 -20.13 5.05
C ASN A 17 18.92 -19.21 3.91
N GLY A 18 19.72 -18.18 3.60
CA GLY A 18 19.32 -17.09 2.71
C GLY A 18 18.53 -15.98 3.43
N SER A 19 18.22 -16.16 4.71
CA SER A 19 17.76 -15.13 5.64
C SER A 19 18.54 -15.21 6.95
N ALA A 20 18.43 -14.16 7.78
CA ALA A 20 19.03 -14.11 9.12
C ALA A 20 18.31 -15.03 10.13
N HIS A 21 17.03 -15.40 9.89
CA HIS A 21 16.27 -16.21 10.83
C HIS A 21 15.13 -17.00 10.14
N PRO A 22 14.73 -18.20 10.61
CA PRO A 22 13.67 -19.01 10.00
C PRO A 22 12.26 -18.40 10.12
N LEU A 23 12.07 -17.48 11.07
CA LEU A 23 10.83 -16.71 11.23
C LEU A 23 10.81 -15.42 10.42
N ALA A 24 11.87 -15.12 9.65
CA ALA A 24 11.84 -13.99 8.75
C ALA A 24 10.79 -14.24 7.65
N PRO A 25 9.96 -13.23 7.32
CA PRO A 25 8.98 -13.40 6.28
C PRO A 25 9.65 -13.54 4.92
N LYS A 26 8.95 -14.15 3.96
CA LYS A 26 9.45 -14.35 2.59
C LYS A 26 9.69 -13.01 1.89
N GLU A 27 10.64 -12.94 0.96
CA GLU A 27 10.79 -11.77 0.09
C GLU A 27 9.60 -11.62 -0.89
N ILE A 28 9.45 -10.43 -1.48
CA ILE A 28 8.51 -10.18 -2.59
C ILE A 28 9.31 -9.61 -3.75
N ALA A 29 9.30 -10.30 -4.89
CA ALA A 29 9.89 -9.83 -6.13
C ALA A 29 8.90 -10.09 -7.28
N ILE A 30 8.10 -9.07 -7.61
CA ILE A 30 7.07 -9.13 -8.66
C ILE A 30 7.09 -7.85 -9.49
N ALA A 31 6.61 -7.92 -10.74
CA ALA A 31 6.34 -6.73 -11.52
C ALA A 31 5.22 -5.92 -10.84
N ALA A 32 5.47 -4.65 -10.49
CA ALA A 32 4.51 -3.80 -9.78
C ALA A 32 3.32 -3.38 -10.64
N VAL A 33 3.54 -3.07 -11.92
CA VAL A 33 2.47 -2.89 -12.92
C VAL A 33 2.18 -4.25 -13.55
N PRO A 34 0.93 -4.76 -13.50
CA PRO A 34 0.60 -6.10 -13.99
C PRO A 34 0.24 -6.08 -15.48
N GLU A 35 0.47 -7.21 -16.15
CA GLU A 35 -0.13 -7.50 -17.45
C GLU A 35 -1.55 -8.08 -17.29
N ASP A 36 -1.81 -8.85 -16.23
CA ASP A 36 -3.13 -9.44 -15.96
C ASP A 36 -4.05 -8.41 -15.30
N GLU A 37 -5.06 -7.95 -16.04
CA GLU A 37 -6.03 -6.96 -15.55
C GLU A 37 -6.85 -7.45 -14.35
N ARG A 38 -6.97 -8.77 -14.13
CA ARG A 38 -7.74 -9.34 -13.02
C ARG A 38 -7.17 -8.98 -11.65
N VAL A 39 -5.88 -8.63 -11.56
CA VAL A 39 -5.25 -8.34 -10.26
C VAL A 39 -5.64 -6.98 -9.68
N TRP A 40 -6.25 -6.11 -10.48
CA TRP A 40 -6.73 -4.79 -10.05
C TRP A 40 -8.05 -4.93 -9.28
N VAL A 41 -7.96 -4.75 -7.96
CA VAL A 41 -9.09 -4.85 -7.02
C VAL A 41 -9.90 -3.55 -7.08
N PRO A 42 -11.20 -3.60 -7.39
CA PRO A 42 -12.05 -2.41 -7.41
C PRO A 42 -12.23 -1.86 -5.99
N GLN A 43 -12.05 -0.54 -5.84
CA GLN A 43 -12.28 0.18 -4.58
C GLN A 43 -13.48 1.13 -4.70
N ALA A 44 -13.66 1.75 -5.86
CA ALA A 44 -14.84 2.52 -6.22
C ALA A 44 -15.01 2.47 -7.74
N GLU A 45 -16.13 3.00 -8.25
CA GLU A 45 -16.28 3.17 -9.70
C GLU A 45 -15.08 3.92 -10.27
N GLY A 46 -14.42 3.38 -11.30
CA GLY A 46 -13.27 4.01 -11.94
C GLY A 46 -11.97 4.03 -11.10
N VAL A 47 -11.94 3.38 -9.93
CA VAL A 47 -10.81 3.36 -9.00
C VAL A 47 -10.48 1.93 -8.60
N TRP A 48 -9.23 1.54 -8.80
CA TRP A 48 -8.72 0.22 -8.44
C TRP A 48 -7.43 0.34 -7.66
N PHE A 49 -7.14 -0.65 -6.84
CA PHE A 49 -5.81 -0.83 -6.27
C PHE A 49 -5.24 -2.20 -6.63
N ARG A 50 -3.92 -2.31 -6.58
CA ARG A 50 -3.21 -3.59 -6.60
C ARG A 50 -2.31 -3.68 -5.38
N PRO A 51 -2.49 -4.65 -4.46
CA PRO A 51 -1.58 -4.85 -3.35
C PRO A 51 -0.19 -5.27 -3.87
N LEU A 52 0.85 -4.74 -3.23
CA LEU A 52 2.25 -5.15 -3.45
C LEU A 52 2.86 -5.73 -2.17
N MET A 53 2.40 -5.27 -1.00
CA MET A 53 2.77 -5.80 0.30
C MET A 53 1.68 -5.42 1.32
N LEU A 54 1.31 -6.35 2.19
CA LEU A 54 0.28 -6.20 3.23
C LEU A 54 0.88 -6.63 4.58
N ASN A 55 1.34 -5.67 5.37
CA ASN A 55 1.98 -5.91 6.66
C ASN A 55 0.93 -5.98 7.78
N THR A 56 0.61 -7.19 8.19
CA THR A 56 -0.39 -7.46 9.22
C THR A 56 0.10 -7.16 10.63
N MET A 57 1.42 -7.10 10.84
CA MET A 57 2.04 -6.82 12.14
C MET A 57 2.13 -5.32 12.44
N GLN A 58 2.44 -4.50 11.42
CA GLN A 58 2.55 -3.05 11.57
C GLN A 58 1.30 -2.28 11.14
N GLY A 59 0.31 -2.96 10.53
CA GLY A 59 -0.87 -2.30 9.99
C GLY A 59 -0.49 -1.33 8.86
N GLN A 60 0.24 -1.82 7.86
CA GLN A 60 0.79 -1.03 6.76
C GLN A 60 0.55 -1.77 5.44
N TRP A 61 0.39 -1.05 4.33
CA TRP A 61 0.40 -1.67 3.01
C TRP A 61 1.10 -0.81 1.96
N CYS A 62 1.62 -1.50 0.95
CA CYS A 62 2.07 -0.90 -0.29
C CYS A 62 1.10 -1.32 -1.40
N ASN A 63 0.63 -0.36 -2.21
CA ASN A 63 -0.22 -0.65 -3.36
C ASN A 63 0.07 0.28 -4.53
N LEU A 64 -0.32 -0.15 -5.72
CA LEU A 64 -0.60 0.80 -6.79
C LEU A 64 -2.06 1.25 -6.68
N LEU A 65 -2.32 2.54 -6.77
CA LEU A 65 -3.64 3.10 -7.00
C LEU A 65 -3.77 3.43 -8.49
N ARG A 66 -4.82 2.93 -9.14
CA ARG A 66 -5.14 3.21 -10.54
C ARG A 66 -6.49 3.89 -10.64
N VAL A 67 -6.52 5.00 -11.38
CA VAL A 67 -7.75 5.78 -11.60
C VAL A 67 -7.90 6.03 -13.09
N ARG A 68 -9.05 5.66 -13.66
CA ARG A 68 -9.43 5.90 -15.08
C ARG A 68 -10.67 6.79 -15.21
N ARG A 69 -11.04 7.50 -14.14
CA ARG A 69 -12.11 8.49 -14.14
C ARG A 69 -11.59 9.85 -13.71
N ALA A 70 -12.27 10.88 -14.16
CA ALA A 70 -12.10 12.22 -13.64
C ALA A 70 -12.74 12.36 -12.25
N GLY A 71 -12.24 13.30 -11.45
CA GLY A 71 -12.91 13.79 -10.25
C GLY A 71 -12.42 13.19 -8.94
N ILE A 72 -13.26 13.32 -7.91
CA ILE A 72 -12.92 13.13 -6.50
C ILE A 72 -13.02 11.64 -6.12
N LEU A 73 -12.02 11.13 -5.41
CA LEU A 73 -12.06 9.77 -4.86
C LEU A 73 -12.79 9.72 -3.51
N SER A 74 -12.29 10.43 -2.50
CA SER A 74 -12.92 10.61 -1.18
C SER A 74 -12.05 11.50 -0.30
N ARG A 75 -12.67 12.23 0.63
CA ARG A 75 -11.97 12.97 1.69
C ARG A 75 -11.62 12.02 2.83
N HIS A 76 -10.38 12.03 3.27
CA HIS A 76 -9.93 11.13 4.33
C HIS A 76 -8.75 11.69 5.12
N LEU A 77 -8.58 11.18 6.34
CA LEU A 77 -7.48 11.44 7.26
C LEU A 77 -6.52 10.25 7.28
N HIS A 78 -5.21 10.53 7.30
CA HIS A 78 -4.18 9.55 7.63
C HIS A 78 -3.61 9.79 9.03
N PRO A 79 -3.82 8.90 10.02
CA PRO A 79 -3.21 9.04 11.34
C PRO A 79 -1.70 8.77 11.38
N ALA A 80 -1.14 8.25 10.29
CA ALA A 80 0.25 7.81 10.15
C ALA A 80 0.76 8.15 8.73
N PRO A 81 2.08 8.15 8.46
CA PRO A 81 2.61 8.74 7.24
C PRO A 81 2.26 7.93 5.98
N VAL A 82 2.17 8.65 4.86
CA VAL A 82 2.05 8.07 3.52
C VAL A 82 3.17 8.59 2.63
N HIS A 83 3.68 7.69 1.80
CA HIS A 83 4.63 8.00 0.74
C HIS A 83 4.02 7.65 -0.62
N GLY A 84 4.00 8.61 -1.53
CA GLY A 84 3.51 8.45 -2.90
C GLY A 84 4.63 8.57 -3.93
N TYR A 85 4.55 7.80 -5.02
CA TYR A 85 5.38 7.97 -6.20
C TYR A 85 4.55 7.77 -7.47
N VAL A 86 4.47 8.80 -8.32
CA VAL A 86 3.59 8.78 -9.50
C VAL A 86 4.29 8.06 -10.66
N ILE A 87 3.69 6.97 -11.11
CA ILE A 87 4.19 6.15 -12.22
C ILE A 87 3.61 6.64 -13.56
N LYS A 88 2.35 7.09 -13.56
CA LYS A 88 1.65 7.53 -14.76
C LYS A 88 0.60 8.59 -14.44
N GLY A 89 0.42 9.54 -15.35
CA GLY A 89 -0.63 10.55 -15.27
C GLY A 89 -0.27 11.66 -14.29
N ARG A 90 -1.30 12.33 -13.76
CA ARG A 90 -1.15 13.35 -12.73
C ARG A 90 -2.41 13.47 -11.88
N TRP A 91 -2.25 13.98 -10.66
CA TRP A 91 -3.32 14.21 -9.70
C TRP A 91 -2.91 15.32 -8.72
N HIS A 92 -3.86 15.80 -7.93
CA HIS A 92 -3.61 16.76 -6.86
C HIS A 92 -4.57 16.52 -5.70
N TYR A 93 -4.23 17.07 -4.54
CA TYR A 93 -5.18 17.23 -3.43
C TYR A 93 -5.83 18.61 -3.52
N LEU A 94 -7.14 18.70 -3.25
CA LEU A 94 -7.86 19.99 -3.29
C LEU A 94 -7.34 20.97 -2.23
N GLU A 95 -6.70 20.45 -1.20
CA GLU A 95 -6.19 21.17 -0.04
C GLU A 95 -4.78 21.76 -0.25
N HIS A 96 -4.16 21.53 -1.40
CA HIS A 96 -2.80 21.99 -1.69
C HIS A 96 -2.65 22.61 -3.08
N ASP A 97 -1.66 23.49 -3.23
CA ASP A 97 -1.39 24.24 -4.48
C ASP A 97 -0.50 23.48 -5.48
N TRP A 98 -0.02 22.28 -5.12
CA TRP A 98 0.86 21.48 -5.95
C TRP A 98 0.10 20.42 -6.75
N VAL A 99 0.71 19.99 -7.86
CA VAL A 99 0.24 18.87 -8.69
C VAL A 99 1.34 17.82 -8.72
N ALA A 100 0.99 16.55 -8.45
CA ALA A 100 1.89 15.42 -8.60
C ALA A 100 1.70 14.80 -9.97
N GLU A 101 2.78 14.69 -10.74
CA GLU A 101 2.81 14.13 -12.09
C GLU A 101 3.85 13.01 -12.20
N THR A 102 3.88 12.28 -13.31
CA THR A 102 4.84 11.19 -13.54
C THR A 102 6.26 11.55 -13.06
N GLY A 103 6.78 10.77 -12.11
CA GLY A 103 8.10 10.98 -11.49
C GLY A 103 8.08 11.76 -10.17
N SER A 104 6.97 12.39 -9.79
CA SER A 104 6.83 13.08 -8.51
C SER A 104 6.83 12.10 -7.34
N TYR A 105 7.52 12.49 -6.26
CA TYR A 105 7.39 11.91 -4.93
C TYR A 105 6.50 12.81 -4.07
N VAL A 106 5.63 12.20 -3.28
CA VAL A 106 4.72 12.87 -2.35
C VAL A 106 4.94 12.30 -0.96
N PHE A 107 4.97 13.16 0.05
CA PHE A 107 4.97 12.78 1.45
C PHE A 107 3.79 13.44 2.14
N GLU A 108 2.96 12.65 2.80
CA GLU A 108 1.85 13.12 3.60
C GLU A 108 2.16 12.82 5.08
N PRO A 109 2.34 13.84 5.92
CA PRO A 109 2.60 13.63 7.33
C PRO A 109 1.35 13.07 8.06
N PRO A 110 1.54 12.43 9.23
CA PRO A 110 0.44 12.06 10.11
C PRO A 110 -0.45 13.27 10.42
N GLY A 111 -1.76 13.11 10.31
CA GLY A 111 -2.74 14.15 10.55
C GLY A 111 -3.27 14.83 9.29
N GLU A 112 -2.68 14.57 8.11
CA GLU A 112 -3.18 15.15 6.85
C GLU A 112 -4.59 14.68 6.54
N ILE A 113 -5.43 15.65 6.15
CA ILE A 113 -6.78 15.44 5.64
C ILE A 113 -6.84 15.99 4.23
N HIS A 114 -7.05 15.11 3.26
CA HIS A 114 -7.03 15.50 1.86
C HIS A 114 -8.08 14.81 1.00
N THR A 115 -8.23 15.34 -0.21
CA THR A 115 -9.18 14.89 -1.21
C THR A 115 -8.48 14.68 -2.56
N LEU A 116 -8.13 13.43 -2.89
CA LEU A 116 -7.44 13.11 -4.15
C LEU A 116 -8.36 13.38 -5.35
N THR A 117 -7.86 14.16 -6.29
CA THR A 117 -8.57 14.53 -7.53
C THR A 117 -7.69 14.30 -8.76
N VAL A 118 -8.24 13.57 -9.74
CA VAL A 118 -7.63 13.37 -11.06
C VAL A 118 -8.26 14.34 -12.08
N PRO A 119 -7.47 15.18 -12.77
CA PRO A 119 -7.96 16.09 -13.80
C PRO A 119 -8.66 15.36 -14.96
N SER A 120 -9.65 16.01 -15.58
CA SER A 120 -10.49 15.39 -16.63
C SER A 120 -9.76 15.03 -17.92
N ASP A 121 -8.63 15.67 -18.20
CA ASP A 121 -7.79 15.39 -19.37
C ASP A 121 -6.78 14.26 -19.13
N VAL A 122 -6.76 13.67 -17.92
CA VAL A 122 -5.89 12.53 -17.57
C VAL A 122 -6.67 11.23 -17.79
N PRO A 123 -6.36 10.44 -18.84
CA PRO A 123 -7.10 9.21 -19.12
C PRO A 123 -6.82 8.10 -18.11
N GLU A 124 -5.63 8.09 -17.52
CA GLU A 124 -5.23 7.12 -16.51
C GLU A 124 -4.14 7.71 -15.61
N MET A 125 -4.32 7.52 -14.30
CA MET A 125 -3.32 7.78 -13.29
C MET A 125 -2.93 6.47 -12.60
N ILE A 126 -1.63 6.26 -12.39
CA ILE A 126 -1.09 5.18 -11.56
C ILE A 126 -0.08 5.77 -10.58
N THR A 127 -0.31 5.60 -9.28
CA THR A 127 0.60 6.04 -8.22
C THR A 127 0.88 4.88 -7.27
N PHE A 128 2.17 4.64 -6.99
CA PHE A 128 2.58 3.77 -5.89
C PHE A 128 2.36 4.52 -4.58
N PHE A 129 1.70 3.89 -3.63
CA PHE A 129 1.60 4.39 -2.27
C PHE A 129 2.12 3.35 -1.27
N ASN A 130 2.83 3.84 -0.26
CA ASN A 130 3.13 3.13 0.97
C ASN A 130 2.39 3.84 2.11
N ILE A 131 1.38 3.19 2.67
CA ILE A 131 0.48 3.71 3.69
C ILE A 131 0.77 3.01 5.00
N SER A 132 1.10 3.79 6.04
CA SER A 132 1.15 3.29 7.41
C SER A 132 -0.15 3.59 8.14
N GLY A 133 -0.60 2.67 8.99
CA GLY A 133 -1.80 2.83 9.80
C GLY A 133 -3.08 2.56 9.02
N CYS A 134 -4.04 3.49 9.09
CA CYS A 134 -5.33 3.37 8.42
C CYS A 134 -5.66 4.63 7.64
N MET A 135 -6.68 4.55 6.79
CA MET A 135 -7.33 5.69 6.16
C MET A 135 -8.68 5.87 6.82
N VAL A 136 -8.98 7.05 7.34
CA VAL A 136 -10.28 7.34 7.98
C VAL A 136 -11.10 8.23 7.06
N TYR A 137 -12.21 7.71 6.53
CA TYR A 137 -13.08 8.48 5.65
C TYR A 137 -13.89 9.51 6.43
N LEU A 138 -13.93 10.72 5.89
CA LEU A 138 -14.62 11.87 6.50
C LEU A 138 -15.74 12.38 5.58
N ASP A 139 -16.85 12.77 6.18
CA ASP A 139 -17.87 13.56 5.49
C ASP A 139 -17.48 15.05 5.42
N LYS A 140 -18.37 15.87 4.83
CA LYS A 140 -18.19 17.32 4.69
C LYS A 140 -18.12 18.08 6.03
N ASP A 141 -18.62 17.49 7.12
CA ASP A 141 -18.64 18.07 8.47
C ASP A 141 -17.48 17.49 9.32
N ASN A 142 -16.50 16.83 8.68
CA ASN A 142 -15.37 16.12 9.29
C ASN A 142 -15.78 15.01 10.28
N LYS A 143 -16.96 14.41 10.12
CA LYS A 143 -17.33 13.21 10.88
C LYS A 143 -16.81 11.96 10.19
N GLN A 144 -16.31 11.02 10.98
CA GLN A 144 -15.91 9.72 10.50
C GLN A 144 -17.13 8.94 9.96
N ILE A 145 -17.02 8.49 8.72
CA ILE A 145 -18.06 7.70 8.03
C ILE A 145 -17.59 6.30 7.62
N GLY A 146 -16.30 6.01 7.80
CA GLY A 146 -15.72 4.71 7.48
C GLY A 146 -14.21 4.71 7.71
N PHE A 147 -13.57 3.58 7.42
CA PHE A 147 -12.12 3.46 7.43
C PHE A 147 -11.66 2.34 6.49
N GLU A 148 -10.38 2.36 6.14
CA GLU A 148 -9.66 1.24 5.56
C GLU A 148 -8.40 0.97 6.38
N ASP A 149 -8.12 -0.29 6.66
CA ASP A 149 -6.86 -0.79 7.19
C ASP A 149 -6.34 -1.98 6.36
N VAL A 150 -5.19 -2.54 6.75
CA VAL A 150 -4.60 -3.70 6.06
C VAL A 150 -5.55 -4.91 5.98
N PHE A 151 -6.40 -5.12 6.98
CA PHE A 151 -7.32 -6.26 7.01
C PHE A 151 -8.51 -6.05 6.09
N THR A 152 -9.09 -4.84 6.06
CA THR A 152 -10.12 -4.50 5.07
C THR A 152 -9.59 -4.63 3.64
N LYS A 153 -8.32 -4.27 3.40
CA LYS A 153 -7.67 -4.46 2.09
C LYS A 153 -7.50 -5.93 1.74
N ILE A 154 -7.11 -6.76 2.69
CA ILE A 154 -7.03 -8.22 2.51
C ILE A 154 -8.40 -8.78 2.12
N ASP A 155 -9.46 -8.42 2.85
CA ASP A 155 -10.81 -8.92 2.59
C ASP A 155 -11.33 -8.47 1.21
N MET A 156 -11.08 -7.21 0.81
CA MET A 156 -11.37 -6.74 -0.55
C MET A 156 -10.64 -7.56 -1.62
N CYS A 157 -9.36 -7.85 -1.40
CA CYS A 157 -8.56 -8.66 -2.33
C CYS A 157 -9.09 -10.09 -2.42
N ARG A 158 -9.38 -10.75 -1.29
CA ARG A 158 -9.91 -12.12 -1.26
C ARG A 158 -11.22 -12.24 -2.02
N ASN A 159 -12.17 -11.33 -1.72
CA ASN A 159 -13.47 -11.30 -2.40
C ASN A 159 -13.31 -11.10 -3.91
N HIS A 160 -12.47 -10.16 -4.32
CA HIS A 160 -12.24 -9.88 -5.74
C HIS A 160 -11.54 -11.05 -6.45
N TYR A 161 -10.42 -11.53 -5.91
CA TYR A 161 -9.63 -12.60 -6.52
C TYR A 161 -10.38 -13.92 -6.62
N ALA A 162 -11.22 -14.26 -5.64
CA ALA A 162 -12.17 -15.37 -5.76
C ALA A 162 -13.13 -15.15 -6.95
N SER A 163 -13.72 -13.96 -7.07
CA SER A 163 -14.72 -13.66 -8.10
C SER A 163 -14.18 -13.67 -9.54
N VAL A 164 -12.88 -13.39 -9.74
CA VAL A 164 -12.23 -13.36 -11.06
C VAL A 164 -11.42 -14.62 -11.37
N GLY A 165 -11.56 -15.67 -10.55
CA GLY A 165 -10.95 -16.97 -10.77
C GLY A 165 -9.45 -17.03 -10.52
N LEU A 166 -8.91 -16.14 -9.70
CA LEU A 166 -7.52 -16.19 -9.21
C LEU A 166 -7.40 -17.02 -7.92
N GLY A 167 -8.49 -17.16 -7.15
CA GLY A 167 -8.50 -17.77 -5.82
C GLY A 167 -8.41 -16.70 -4.73
N ASP A 168 -9.06 -16.92 -3.59
CA ASP A 168 -8.98 -16.01 -2.44
C ASP A 168 -7.57 -16.01 -1.82
N ASP A 169 -6.91 -17.16 -1.79
CA ASP A 169 -5.52 -17.37 -1.36
C ASP A 169 -4.49 -16.65 -2.24
N PHE A 170 -4.86 -16.15 -3.42
CA PHE A 170 -3.95 -15.38 -4.28
C PHE A 170 -3.37 -14.17 -3.55
N VAL A 171 -4.12 -13.53 -2.63
CA VAL A 171 -3.61 -12.37 -1.87
C VAL A 171 -2.48 -12.74 -0.91
N ASP A 172 -2.40 -14.00 -0.45
CA ASP A 172 -1.49 -14.41 0.62
C ASP A 172 -0.02 -14.26 0.21
N GLN A 173 0.28 -14.23 -1.10
CA GLN A 173 1.62 -13.93 -1.62
C GLN A 173 2.13 -12.54 -1.20
N PHE A 174 1.24 -11.59 -0.92
CA PHE A 174 1.55 -10.22 -0.50
C PHE A 174 1.55 -10.03 1.02
N VAL A 175 0.99 -10.97 1.78
CA VAL A 175 0.81 -10.86 3.23
C VAL A 175 2.12 -11.09 3.97
N ARG A 176 2.44 -10.22 4.92
CA ARG A 176 3.65 -10.22 5.74
C ARG A 176 3.31 -10.02 7.21
#